data_AF-A0A2I1BUD7-F1
#
_entry.id   AF-A0A2I1BUD7-F1
#
_cell.length_a   1.000
_cell.length_b   1.000
_cell.length_c   1.000
_cell.angle_alpha   90.00
_cell.angle_beta   90.00
_cell.angle_gamma   90.00
#
_symmetry.space_group_name_H-M   'P 1'
#
loop_
_entity.id
_entity.type
_entity.pdbx_description
1 polymer ?
#
loop_
_entity_poly.entity_id
_entity_poly.type
_entity_poly.pdbx_seq_one_letter_code
_entity_poly.pdbx_strand_id
1 'polypeptide(L)'
;MDSEDRDEIHIKLVVATPIKDSVVSDITERLQKVHSDATLTSITQSEGALFFHCPSSDPEVRDKFVDLFIQWLDTQAVSITNYNIILGRL
;
A
#
# COMPACT_ATOMS: atom_id res chain seq x y z
N MET A 1 -10.87 13.14 -24.61
CA MET A 1 -9.71 12.26 -24.34
C MET A 1 -8.97 13.01 -23.28
N ASP A 2 -9.48 12.90 -22.06
CA ASP A 2 -9.06 13.73 -20.95
C ASP A 2 -8.20 12.82 -20.10
N SER A 3 -6.92 12.77 -20.45
CA SER A 3 -5.88 12.34 -19.52
C SER A 3 -5.84 13.39 -18.42
N GLU A 4 -6.81 13.32 -17.50
CA GLU A 4 -6.85 14.20 -16.36
C GLU A 4 -5.62 13.90 -15.51
N ASP A 5 -4.80 14.93 -15.28
CA ASP A 5 -3.76 15.06 -14.27
C ASP A 5 -4.29 14.78 -12.85
N ARG A 6 -4.79 13.57 -12.59
CA ARG A 6 -5.29 13.17 -11.27
C ARG A 6 -4.12 12.64 -10.45
N ASP A 7 -3.98 13.18 -9.25
CA ASP A 7 -3.08 12.61 -8.27
C ASP A 7 -3.52 11.19 -7.96
N GLU A 8 -2.57 10.27 -7.85
CA GLU A 8 -2.82 8.87 -7.52
C GLU A 8 -2.17 8.54 -6.18
N ILE A 9 -2.72 7.53 -5.51
CA ILE A 9 -2.21 7.07 -4.23
C ILE A 9 -1.08 6.05 -4.47
N HIS A 10 0.09 6.38 -3.98
CA HIS A 10 1.27 5.52 -3.94
C HIS A 10 1.56 5.11 -2.51
N ILE A 11 1.73 3.81 -2.28
CA ILE A 11 1.95 3.26 -0.94
C ILE A 11 3.28 2.52 -0.94
N LYS A 12 4.17 2.91 -0.03
CA LYS A 12 5.39 2.16 0.29
C LYS A 12 5.21 1.52 1.66
N LEU A 13 5.28 0.20 1.72
CA LEU A 13 5.29 -0.58 2.96
C LEU A 13 6.67 -1.16 3.17
N VAL A 14 7.17 -1.12 4.39
CA VAL A 14 8.40 -1.79 4.79
C VAL A 14 8.02 -2.94 5.72
N VAL A 15 8.45 -4.15 5.37
CA VAL A 15 8.23 -5.37 6.12
C VAL A 15 9.53 -6.02 6.53
N ALA A 16 9.47 -6.93 7.51
CA ALA A 16 10.63 -7.70 7.93
C ALA A 16 11.21 -8.55 6.78
N THR A 17 12.53 -8.55 6.64
CA THR A 17 13.26 -9.40 5.70
C THR A 17 13.58 -10.77 6.31
N PRO A 18 13.52 -11.88 5.54
CA PRO A 18 13.12 -11.96 4.14
C PRO A 18 11.61 -11.78 3.96
N ILE A 19 11.21 -11.13 2.86
CA ILE A 19 9.80 -10.90 2.54
C ILE A 19 9.16 -12.25 2.17
N LYS A 20 8.17 -12.69 2.95
CA LYS A 20 7.40 -13.91 2.66
C LYS A 20 6.28 -13.62 1.67
N ASP A 21 6.06 -14.53 0.74
CA ASP A 21 4.99 -14.42 -0.26
C ASP A 21 3.59 -14.33 0.37
N SER A 22 3.38 -15.04 1.49
CA SER A 22 2.14 -14.94 2.28
C SER A 22 1.87 -13.52 2.77
N VAL A 23 2.92 -12.80 3.20
CA VAL A 23 2.82 -11.40 3.65
C VAL A 23 2.43 -10.49 2.49
N VAL A 24 3.01 -10.72 1.31
CA VAL A 24 2.66 -9.94 0.11
C VAL A 24 1.20 -10.16 -0.27
N SER A 25 0.74 -11.41 -0.27
CA SER A 25 -0.64 -11.77 -0.56
C SER A 25 -1.62 -11.16 0.45
N ASP A 26 -1.36 -11.35 1.76
CA ASP A 26 -2.18 -10.79 2.84
C ASP A 26 -2.32 -9.26 2.74
N ILE A 27 -1.23 -8.56 2.48
CA ILE A 27 -1.23 -7.10 2.31
C ILE A 27 -2.04 -6.72 1.08
N THR A 28 -1.80 -7.37 -0.05
CA THR A 28 -2.47 -7.09 -1.33
C THR A 28 -3.98 -7.25 -1.19
N GLU A 29 -4.44 -8.38 -0.64
CA GLU A 29 -5.88 -8.64 -0.46
C GLU A 29 -6.56 -7.61 0.43
N ARG A 30 -5.88 -7.16 1.50
CA ARG A 30 -6.43 -6.17 2.42
C ARG A 30 -6.46 -4.77 1.84
N LEU A 31 -5.44 -4.39 1.06
CA LEU A 31 -5.48 -3.14 0.29
C LEU A 31 -6.61 -3.16 -0.74
N GLN A 32 -6.82 -4.30 -1.41
CA GLN A 32 -7.91 -4.48 -2.37
C GLN A 32 -9.31 -4.42 -1.74
N LYS A 33 -9.44 -4.75 -0.45
CA LYS A 33 -10.69 -4.54 0.30
C LYS A 33 -11.00 -3.07 0.54
N VAL A 34 -9.97 -2.21 0.60
CA VAL A 34 -10.15 -0.76 0.70
C VAL A 34 -10.45 -0.16 -0.68
N HIS A 35 -9.66 -0.56 -1.69
CA HIS A 35 -9.86 -0.14 -3.07
C HIS A 35 -9.49 -1.26 -4.03
N SER A 36 -10.44 -1.72 -4.86
CA SER A 36 -10.28 -2.91 -5.72
C SER A 36 -9.12 -2.81 -6.71
N ASP A 37 -8.79 -1.61 -7.17
CA ASP A 37 -7.69 -1.38 -8.12
C ASP A 37 -6.34 -1.14 -7.44
N ALA A 38 -6.23 -1.32 -6.12
CA ALA A 38 -4.94 -1.32 -5.44
C ALA A 38 -4.11 -2.53 -5.90
N THR A 39 -2.97 -2.27 -6.52
CA THR A 39 -2.11 -3.30 -7.10
C THR A 39 -0.66 -3.16 -6.65
N LEU A 40 0.01 -4.29 -6.46
CA LEU A 40 1.44 -4.32 -6.20
C LEU A 40 2.21 -4.00 -7.48
N THR A 41 3.08 -2.99 -7.43
CA THR A 41 3.87 -2.55 -8.58
C THR A 41 5.32 -3.01 -8.51
N SER A 42 5.89 -3.09 -7.31
CA SER A 42 7.28 -3.49 -7.14
C SER A 42 7.57 -4.06 -5.75
N ILE A 43 8.61 -4.89 -5.68
CA ILE A 43 9.14 -5.47 -4.44
C ILE A 43 10.64 -5.29 -4.42
N THR A 44 11.17 -4.70 -3.34
CA THR A 44 12.60 -4.58 -3.09
C THR A 44 13.00 -5.46 -1.90
N GLN A 45 13.39 -6.70 -2.21
CA GLN A 45 13.73 -7.72 -1.21
C GLN A 45 14.86 -7.30 -0.26
N SER A 46 15.87 -6.58 -0.77
CA SER A 46 17.01 -6.09 0.02
C SER A 46 16.62 -5.03 1.06
N GLU A 47 15.56 -4.26 0.80
CA GLU A 47 15.07 -3.21 1.70
C GLU A 47 13.83 -3.65 2.49
N GLY A 48 13.30 -4.85 2.22
CA GLY A 48 12.02 -5.27 2.78
C GLY A 48 10.85 -4.42 2.27
N ALA A 49 10.96 -3.74 1.12
CA ALA A 49 9.98 -2.76 0.68
C ALA A 49 8.99 -3.33 -0.34
N LEU A 50 7.71 -3.00 -0.18
CA LEU A 50 6.61 -3.30 -1.09
C LEU A 50 6.01 -1.97 -1.57
N PHE A 51 5.84 -1.85 -2.88
CA PHE A 51 5.27 -0.66 -3.51
C PHE A 51 3.94 -1.02 -4.14
N PHE A 52 2.91 -0.27 -3.76
CA PHE A 52 1.57 -0.40 -4.30
C PHE A 52 1.14 0.90 -4.97
N HIS A 53 0.30 0.75 -5.99
CA HIS A 53 -0.37 1.83 -6.69
C HIS A 53 -1.87 1.64 -6.59
N CYS A 54 -2.57 2.75 -6.38
CA CYS A 54 -4.02 2.81 -6.36
C CYS A 54 -4.45 4.00 -7.23
N PRO A 55 -5.20 3.78 -8.31
CA PRO A 55 -5.64 4.82 -9.25
C PRO A 55 -6.80 5.64 -8.69
N SER A 56 -6.64 6.18 -7.49
CA SER A 56 -7.59 7.07 -6.80
C SER A 56 -6.82 8.20 -6.13
N SER A 57 -7.40 9.39 -6.15
CA SER A 57 -6.96 10.57 -5.39
C SER A 57 -7.78 10.78 -4.13
N ASP A 58 -8.78 9.93 -3.89
CA ASP A 58 -9.84 10.22 -2.94
C ASP A 58 -9.27 10.27 -1.52
N PRO A 59 -9.45 11.39 -0.78
CA PRO A 59 -8.93 11.51 0.56
C PRO A 59 -9.55 10.46 1.49
N GLU A 60 -10.80 10.05 1.27
CA GLU A 60 -11.43 8.97 2.04
C GLU A 60 -10.75 7.61 1.83
N VAL A 61 -10.30 7.32 0.61
CA VAL A 61 -9.56 6.08 0.30
C VAL A 61 -8.20 6.12 0.99
N ARG A 62 -7.51 7.26 0.88
CA ARG A 62 -6.24 7.49 1.58
C ARG A 62 -6.38 7.32 3.09
N ASP A 63 -7.39 7.92 3.70
CA ASP A 63 -7.60 7.87 5.14
C ASP A 63 -7.93 6.43 5.59
N LYS A 64 -8.70 5.66 4.81
CA LYS A 64 -8.91 4.23 5.05
C LYS A 64 -7.63 3.39 4.97
N PHE A 65 -6.70 3.73 4.06
CA PHE A 65 -5.39 3.08 4.03
C PHE A 65 -4.59 3.41 5.30
N VAL A 66 -4.61 4.66 5.77
CA VAL A 66 -3.97 5.05 7.04
C VAL A 66 -4.55 4.25 8.20
N ASP A 67 -5.88 4.17 8.32
CA ASP A 67 -6.55 3.39 9.37
C ASP A 67 -6.14 1.90 9.33
N LEU A 68 -6.07 1.31 8.14
CA LEU A 68 -5.62 -0.07 7.95
C LEU A 68 -4.19 -0.28 8.46
N PHE A 69 -3.27 0.64 8.15
CA PHE A 69 -1.87 0.53 8.58
C PHE A 69 -1.71 0.74 10.08
N ILE A 70 -2.44 1.69 10.67
CA ILE A 70 -2.48 1.87 12.12
C ILE A 70 -2.97 0.59 12.81
N GLN A 71 -4.05 -0.01 12.29
CA GLN A 71 -4.57 -1.27 12.83
C GLN A 71 -3.53 -2.41 12.73
N TRP A 72 -2.78 -2.50 11.63
CA TRP A 72 -1.74 -3.52 11.49
C TRP A 72 -0.58 -3.33 12.47
N LEU A 73 -0.15 -2.08 12.70
CA LEU A 73 0.90 -1.78 13.67
C LEU A 73 0.47 -2.11 15.10
N ASP A 74 -0.79 -1.81 15.45
CA ASP A 74 -1.34 -2.10 16.78
C ASP A 74 -1.51 -3.61 17.02
N THR A 75 -2.08 -4.30 16.04
CA THR A 75 -2.41 -5.74 16.16
C THR A 75 -1.25 -6.68 15.85
N GLN A 76 -0.15 -6.17 15.29
CA GLN A 76 0.94 -6.97 14.70
C GLN A 76 0.43 -8.04 13.71
N ALA A 77 -0.72 -7.78 13.07
CA ALA A 77 -1.34 -8.73 12.14
C ALA A 77 -0.43 -9.06 10.95
N VAL A 78 0.47 -8.13 10.60
CA VAL A 78 1.46 -8.27 9.54
C VAL A 78 2.78 -7.67 10.05
N SER A 79 3.91 -8.25 9.63
CA SER A 79 5.26 -7.80 9.99
C SER A 79 5.67 -6.48 9.31
N ILE A 80 4.79 -5.48 9.31
CA ILE A 80 5.06 -4.14 8.80
C ILE A 80 5.77 -3.35 9.89
N THR A 81 6.89 -2.75 9.52
CA THR A 81 7.72 -1.94 10.40
C THR A 81 7.57 -0.45 10.11
N ASN A 82 7.19 -0.09 8.88
CA ASN A 82 6.97 1.28 8.48
C ASN A 82 6.03 1.36 7.26
N TYR A 83 5.33 2.48 7.10
CA TYR A 83 4.52 2.77 5.93
C TYR A 83 4.68 4.23 5.51
N ASN A 84 4.50 4.50 4.21
CA ASN A 84 4.44 5.84 3.65
C ASN A 84 3.37 5.87 2.56
N ILE A 85 2.50 6.88 2.60
CA ILE A 85 1.48 7.13 1.58
C ILE A 85 1.77 8.48 0.95
N ILE A 86 1.92 8.47 -0.37
CA ILE A 86 2.27 9.64 -1.16
C ILE A 86 1.16 9.85 -2.18
N LEU A 87 0.65 11.07 -2.28
CA LEU A 87 -0.14 11.50 -3.43
C LEU A 87 0.84 12.04 -4.46
N GLY A 88 0.81 11.49 -5.66
CA GLY A 88 1.74 11.87 -6.72
C GLY A 88 1.25 11.51 -8.11
N ARG A 89 1.99 11.97 -9.11
CA ARG A 89 1.81 11.62 -10.51
C ARG A 89 2.92 10.67 -10.93
N LEU A 90 2.59 9.62 -11.67
CA LEU A 90 3.55 8.71 -12.30
C LEU A 90 4.27 9.36 -13.49
#